data_AF-A0A086AIT8-F1
#
_entry.id   AF-A0A086AIT8-F1
#
_cell.length_a   1.000
_cell.length_b   1.000
_cell.length_c   1.000
_cell.angle_alpha   90.00
_cell.angle_beta   90.00
_cell.angle_gamma   90.00
#
_symmetry.space_group_name_H-M   'P 1'
#
loop_
_entity.id
_entity.type
_entity.pdbx_description
1 polymer ?
#
loop_
_entity_poly.entity_id
_entity_poly.type
_entity_poly.pdbx_seq_one_letter_code
_entity_poly.pdbx_strand_id
1 'polypeptide(L)'
;MKNNIKITIPKPCHENWLEMTPSEKGRFCSNCQKNVIDFTKASDREILMSYTKNNTLCGRFNSTQLNRNITTPKEKNSFWMIAAASVITFLGLGNQTTRAQEKAKTEQTDRKQLKENIKAKSKKDLITYTGTLYDSRNNPITDANVKVKRTKIETKTNFDGEFTIKAKKGAVLIFQHEDFSTTEFKLENDLKIKPIMKNYYFIGEVVTVKTEDD
;
A
#
# COMPACT_ATOMS: atom_id res chain seq x y z
N MET A 1 -3.63 3.17 28.74
CA MET A 1 -2.37 2.69 28.14
C MET A 1 -2.73 1.92 26.88
N LYS A 2 -2.28 2.39 25.70
CA LYS A 2 -2.42 1.63 24.45
C LYS A 2 -1.21 0.71 24.40
N ASN A 3 -1.43 -0.60 24.53
CA ASN A 3 -0.32 -1.54 24.37
C ASN A 3 -0.07 -1.69 22.87
N ASN A 4 1.01 -1.06 22.39
CA ASN A 4 1.45 -1.20 21.01
C ASN A 4 2.30 -2.48 20.90
N ILE A 5 1.83 -3.41 20.07
CA ILE A 5 2.54 -4.66 19.79
C ILE A 5 3.04 -4.57 18.34
N LYS A 6 4.34 -4.79 18.14
CA LYS A 6 4.94 -4.95 16.82
C LYS A 6 5.21 -6.42 16.56
N ILE A 7 4.78 -6.91 15.41
CA ILE A 7 5.06 -8.26 14.92
C ILE A 7 6.23 -8.21 13.96
N THR A 8 7.27 -9.02 14.23
CA THR A 8 8.48 -9.07 13.41
C THR A 8 8.87 -10.52 13.11
N ILE A 9 9.61 -10.72 12.02
CA ILE A 9 10.23 -12.00 11.67
C ILE A 9 11.74 -11.75 11.60
N PRO A 10 12.47 -11.94 12.70
CA PRO A 10 13.89 -11.58 12.76
C PRO A 10 14.76 -12.48 11.87
N LYS A 11 14.33 -13.71 11.64
CA LYS A 11 15.02 -14.69 10.78
C LYS A 11 14.02 -15.25 9.75
N PRO A 12 13.83 -14.57 8.60
CA PRO A 12 12.98 -15.07 7.54
C PRO A 12 13.48 -16.44 7.03
N CYS A 13 12.53 -17.31 6.74
CA CYS A 13 12.71 -18.54 5.99
C CYS A 13 12.47 -18.24 4.51
N HIS A 14 13.42 -18.64 3.67
CA HIS A 14 13.40 -18.36 2.22
C HIS A 14 12.91 -19.54 1.37
N GLU A 15 12.36 -20.58 2.02
CA GLU A 15 11.79 -21.73 1.33
C GLU A 15 10.56 -21.35 0.50
N ASN A 16 10.36 -22.10 -0.59
CA ASN A 16 9.21 -21.91 -1.45
C ASN A 16 7.93 -22.47 -0.80
N TRP A 17 6.99 -21.59 -0.45
CA TRP A 17 5.68 -21.95 0.09
C TRP A 17 4.94 -23.01 -0.74
N LEU A 18 5.05 -22.95 -2.08
CA LEU A 18 4.34 -23.87 -2.97
C LEU A 18 4.91 -25.30 -2.92
N GLU A 19 6.17 -25.44 -2.54
CA GLU A 19 6.87 -26.73 -2.44
C GLU A 19 6.74 -27.36 -1.04
N MET A 20 6.20 -26.63 -0.06
CA MET A 20 5.95 -27.14 1.29
C MET A 20 4.80 -28.14 1.32
N THR A 21 4.86 -29.09 2.26
CA THR A 21 3.86 -30.15 2.43
C THR A 21 2.57 -29.57 3.02
N PRO A 22 1.37 -29.79 2.45
CA PRO A 22 0.11 -29.35 3.03
C PRO A 22 -0.12 -29.88 4.46
N SER A 23 -0.70 -29.05 5.34
CA SER A 23 -1.12 -29.44 6.69
C SER A 23 -2.48 -28.82 7.04
N GLU A 24 -3.10 -29.24 8.16
CA GLU A 24 -4.48 -28.84 8.51
C GLU A 24 -4.72 -27.32 8.52
N LYS A 25 -3.72 -26.52 8.92
CA LYS A 25 -3.83 -25.05 9.06
C LYS A 25 -2.80 -24.28 8.25
N GLY A 26 -2.21 -24.92 7.25
CA GLY A 26 -1.17 -24.28 6.44
C GLY A 26 -0.30 -25.30 5.72
N ARG A 27 1.01 -25.14 5.85
CA ARG A 27 1.98 -26.05 5.25
C ARG A 27 3.15 -26.31 6.19
N PHE A 28 3.68 -27.52 6.18
CA PHE A 28 4.89 -27.89 6.91
C PHE A 28 6.13 -27.58 6.07
N CYS A 29 7.03 -26.78 6.64
CA CYS A 29 8.33 -26.50 6.06
C CYS A 29 9.36 -27.50 6.60
N SER A 30 9.96 -28.29 5.71
CA SER A 30 11.00 -29.28 6.07
C SER A 30 12.29 -28.64 6.57
N ASN A 31 12.65 -27.45 6.06
CA ASN A 31 13.90 -26.78 6.42
C ASN A 31 13.86 -26.24 7.86
N CYS A 32 12.82 -25.48 8.22
CA CYS A 32 12.67 -24.96 9.59
C CYS A 32 11.90 -25.89 10.54
N GLN A 33 11.43 -27.04 10.04
CA GLN A 33 10.63 -28.04 10.76
C GLN A 33 9.43 -27.46 11.51
N LYS A 34 8.77 -26.46 10.93
CA LYS A 34 7.61 -25.77 11.51
C LYS A 34 6.41 -25.81 10.59
N ASN A 35 5.22 -25.85 11.19
CA ASN A 35 3.98 -25.58 10.50
C ASN A 35 3.83 -24.07 10.28
N VAL A 36 3.81 -23.67 9.02
CA VAL A 36 3.68 -22.30 8.56
C VAL A 36 2.21 -22.04 8.21
N ILE A 37 1.60 -21.06 8.88
CA ILE A 37 0.21 -20.64 8.63
C ILE A 37 0.19 -19.45 7.66
N ASP A 38 -0.72 -19.43 6.70
CA ASP A 38 -0.85 -18.31 5.76
C ASP A 38 -1.67 -17.16 6.34
N PHE A 39 -1.01 -16.07 6.71
CA PHE A 39 -1.63 -14.84 7.22
C PHE A 39 -1.74 -13.74 6.16
N THR A 40 -1.44 -14.02 4.89
CA THR A 40 -1.40 -12.99 3.82
C THR A 40 -2.75 -12.29 3.59
N LYS A 41 -3.85 -12.86 4.09
CA LYS A 41 -5.19 -12.25 4.07
C LYS A 41 -5.77 -11.98 5.46
N ALA A 42 -5.02 -12.28 6.52
CA ALA A 42 -5.49 -12.13 7.89
C ALA A 42 -5.46 -10.67 8.34
N SER A 43 -6.45 -10.30 9.14
CA SER A 43 -6.50 -9.05 9.87
C SER A 43 -5.55 -9.06 11.08
N ASP A 44 -5.22 -7.87 11.55
CA ASP A 44 -4.40 -7.65 12.75
C ASP A 44 -4.90 -8.42 13.97
N ARG A 45 -6.23 -8.46 14.15
CA ARG A 45 -6.87 -9.19 15.23
C ARG A 45 -6.64 -10.69 15.11
N GLU A 46 -6.82 -11.26 13.92
CA GLU A 46 -6.64 -12.69 13.68
C GLU A 46 -5.18 -13.11 13.86
N ILE A 47 -4.23 -12.29 13.42
CA ILE A 47 -2.80 -12.52 13.62
C ILE A 47 -2.48 -12.52 15.12
N LEU A 48 -2.92 -11.49 15.87
CA LEU A 48 -2.69 -11.40 17.31
C LEU A 48 -3.34 -12.56 18.07
N MET A 49 -4.58 -12.92 17.74
CA MET A 49 -5.29 -14.03 18.39
C MET A 49 -4.61 -15.38 18.14
N SER A 50 -4.00 -15.54 16.96
CA SER A 50 -3.22 -16.75 16.64
C SER A 50 -1.92 -16.80 17.42
N TYR A 51 -1.25 -15.65 17.60
CA TYR A 51 -0.01 -15.55 18.37
C TYR A 51 -0.24 -15.76 19.87
N THR A 52 -1.27 -15.15 20.47
CA THR A 52 -1.56 -15.31 21.91
C THR A 52 -1.91 -16.74 22.30
N LYS A 53 -2.45 -17.52 21.35
CA LYS A 53 -2.73 -18.94 21.55
C LYS A 53 -1.48 -19.81 21.44
N ASN A 54 -0.47 -19.38 20.68
CA ASN A 54 0.75 -20.15 20.42
C ASN A 54 1.96 -19.23 20.28
N ASN A 55 2.78 -19.16 21.35
CA ASN A 55 3.96 -18.31 21.40
C ASN A 55 5.09 -18.69 20.41
N THR A 56 4.99 -19.84 19.72
CA THR A 56 5.95 -20.27 18.69
C THR A 56 5.31 -20.28 17.29
N LEU A 57 4.57 -19.23 16.97
CA LEU A 57 3.85 -19.10 15.71
C LEU A 57 4.82 -18.91 14.53
N CYS A 58 4.74 -19.79 13.54
CA CYS A 58 5.39 -19.60 12.25
C CYS A 58 4.34 -19.28 11.19
N GLY A 59 4.58 -18.27 10.36
CA GLY A 59 3.60 -17.84 9.39
C GLY A 59 4.18 -17.19 8.14
N ARG A 60 3.33 -17.09 7.12
CA ARG A 60 3.55 -16.36 5.88
C ARG A 60 2.77 -15.05 5.92
N PHE A 61 3.47 -13.94 5.75
CA PHE A 61 2.93 -12.58 5.87
C PHE A 61 3.28 -11.75 4.64
N ASN A 62 2.45 -10.76 4.31
CA ASN A 62 2.90 -9.67 3.44
C ASN A 62 3.87 -8.78 4.22
N SER A 63 4.85 -8.20 3.53
CA SER A 63 5.73 -7.15 4.05
C SER A 63 4.98 -6.08 4.86
N THR A 64 3.89 -5.56 4.29
CA THR A 64 3.02 -4.53 4.90
C THR A 64 2.32 -4.94 6.21
N GLN A 65 2.34 -6.23 6.59
CA GLN A 65 1.80 -6.72 7.86
C GLN A 65 2.83 -6.75 8.99
N LEU A 66 4.12 -6.61 8.68
CA LEU A 66 5.23 -6.71 9.63
C LEU A 66 5.79 -5.33 10.01
N ASN A 67 6.57 -5.28 11.09
CA ASN A 67 7.36 -4.12 11.53
C ASN A 67 6.56 -2.82 11.78
N ARG A 68 5.25 -2.93 11.99
CA ARG A 68 4.37 -1.81 12.31
C ARG A 68 3.63 -2.02 13.62
N ASN A 69 3.13 -0.91 14.18
CA ASN A 69 2.27 -0.95 15.35
C ASN A 69 0.91 -1.54 14.99
N ILE A 70 0.51 -2.58 15.71
CA ILE A 70 -0.84 -3.11 15.64
C ILE A 70 -1.68 -2.43 16.72
N THR A 71 -2.73 -1.73 16.30
CA THR A 71 -3.73 -1.18 17.22
C THR A 71 -5.00 -2.02 17.11
N THR A 72 -5.39 -2.68 18.19
CA THR A 72 -6.70 -3.36 18.21
C THR A 72 -7.78 -2.28 18.37
N PRO A 73 -8.68 -2.08 17.40
CA PRO A 73 -9.84 -1.23 17.64
C PRO A 73 -10.62 -1.82 18.82
N LYS A 74 -10.85 -1.03 19.87
CA LYS A 74 -11.75 -1.43 20.96
C LYS A 74 -13.10 -1.75 20.34
N GLU A 75 -13.61 -2.95 20.56
CA GLU A 75 -14.99 -3.29 20.19
C GLU A 75 -15.91 -2.28 20.86
N LYS A 76 -16.56 -1.45 20.03
CA LYS A 76 -17.61 -0.56 20.52
C LYS A 76 -18.84 -1.44 20.72
N ASN A 77 -19.23 -1.62 21.98
CA ASN A 77 -20.41 -2.38 22.34
C ASN A 77 -21.65 -1.68 21.73
N SER A 78 -22.16 -2.21 20.62
CA SER A 78 -23.22 -1.63 19.80
C SER A 78 -24.61 -1.86 20.40
N PHE A 79 -24.75 -1.80 21.73
CA PHE A 79 -26.05 -1.90 22.41
C PHE A 79 -26.67 -0.54 22.72
N TRP A 80 -25.89 0.55 22.73
CA TRP A 80 -26.40 1.88 23.09
C TRP A 80 -27.03 2.66 21.92
N MET A 81 -26.78 2.26 20.66
CA MET A 81 -27.37 2.91 19.48
C MET A 81 -28.82 2.48 19.20
N ILE A 82 -29.31 1.40 19.82
CA ILE A 82 -30.70 0.94 19.64
C ILE A 82 -31.68 1.77 20.49
N ALA A 83 -31.20 2.41 21.57
CA ALA A 83 -32.05 3.20 22.48
C ALA A 83 -32.37 4.63 21.99
N ALA A 84 -31.73 5.12 20.91
CA ALA A 84 -31.90 6.49 20.42
C ALA A 84 -32.77 6.63 19.15
N ALA A 85 -33.23 5.52 18.56
CA ALA A 85 -34.00 5.52 17.31
C ALA A 85 -35.50 5.84 17.48
N SER A 86 -36.00 6.05 18.70
CA SER A 86 -37.43 6.33 18.96
C SER A 86 -37.80 7.82 19.03
N VAL A 87 -36.85 8.76 18.91
CA VAL A 87 -37.14 10.20 19.10
C VAL A 87 -37.00 11.05 17.83
N ILE A 88 -36.43 10.56 16.73
CA ILE A 88 -36.19 11.36 15.52
C ILE A 88 -37.25 11.08 14.43
N THR A 89 -38.53 11.17 14.78
CA THR A 89 -39.63 11.11 13.79
C THR A 89 -40.42 12.42 13.70
N PHE A 90 -40.05 13.49 14.42
CA PHE A 90 -40.92 14.68 14.51
C PHE A 90 -40.34 16.05 14.12
N LEU A 91 -39.09 16.20 13.66
CA LEU A 91 -38.51 17.54 13.38
C LEU A 91 -37.67 17.60 12.09
N GLY A 92 -38.26 17.27 10.95
CA GLY A 92 -37.59 17.28 9.65
C GLY A 92 -38.35 17.97 8.52
N LEU A 93 -39.15 19.00 8.80
CA LEU A 93 -39.68 19.92 7.78
C LEU A 93 -39.01 21.29 7.95
N GLY A 94 -38.10 21.61 7.04
CA GLY A 94 -37.42 22.89 7.00
C GLY A 94 -36.71 23.07 5.67
N ASN A 95 -37.47 23.44 4.64
CA ASN A 95 -36.90 23.91 3.37
C ASN A 95 -36.21 25.25 3.61
N GLN A 96 -34.89 25.30 3.41
CA GLN A 96 -34.19 26.55 3.19
C GLN A 96 -33.17 26.38 2.07
N THR A 97 -33.58 26.92 0.92
CA THR A 97 -32.78 27.13 -0.27
C THR A 97 -31.75 28.22 0.02
N THR A 98 -30.50 27.85 0.28
CA THR A 98 -29.40 28.82 0.31
C THR A 98 -28.77 28.92 -1.07
N ARG A 99 -28.88 30.09 -1.69
CA ARG A 99 -28.10 30.45 -2.89
C ARG A 99 -26.83 31.15 -2.45
N ALA A 100 -25.75 30.39 -2.29
CA ALA A 100 -24.41 30.94 -2.17
C ALA A 100 -23.80 31.03 -3.58
N GLN A 101 -23.96 32.17 -4.24
CA GLN A 101 -23.11 32.56 -5.35
C GLN A 101 -22.44 33.87 -4.98
N GLU A 102 -21.25 33.75 -4.39
CA GLU A 102 -20.32 34.87 -4.32
C GLU A 102 -19.21 34.60 -5.35
N LYS A 103 -18.97 35.59 -6.22
CA LYS A 103 -17.99 35.50 -7.31
C LYS A 103 -16.59 35.42 -6.71
N ALA A 104 -15.87 34.33 -6.99
CA ALA A 104 -14.45 34.26 -6.71
C ALA A 104 -13.70 35.27 -7.60
N LYS A 105 -12.99 36.21 -6.97
CA LYS A 105 -12.02 37.10 -7.60
C LYS A 105 -10.75 36.28 -7.87
N THR A 106 -10.36 36.12 -9.13
CA THR A 106 -9.11 35.46 -9.49
C THR A 106 -7.93 36.43 -9.40
N GLU A 107 -6.95 36.11 -8.56
CA GLU A 107 -5.60 36.70 -8.59
C GLU A 107 -4.78 35.97 -9.67
N GLN A 108 -4.25 36.74 -10.61
CA GLN A 108 -3.35 36.27 -11.66
C GLN A 108 -1.92 36.60 -11.21
N THR A 109 -1.11 35.58 -10.93
CA THR A 109 0.30 35.78 -10.59
C THR A 109 1.16 35.64 -11.84
N ASP A 110 1.82 36.73 -12.21
CA ASP A 110 2.86 36.75 -13.24
C ASP A 110 4.03 35.85 -12.84
N ARG A 111 4.19 34.71 -13.53
CA ARG A 111 5.44 33.95 -13.49
C ARG A 111 6.35 34.40 -14.62
N LYS A 112 7.40 35.13 -14.20
CA LYS A 112 8.67 35.32 -14.91
C LYS A 112 9.05 34.09 -15.75
N GLN A 113 9.17 34.30 -17.05
CA GLN A 113 9.88 33.38 -17.93
C GLN A 113 11.38 33.46 -17.62
N LEU A 114 11.95 32.38 -17.08
CA LEU A 114 13.37 32.13 -17.17
C LEU A 114 13.62 31.31 -18.44
N LYS A 115 14.17 31.97 -19.46
CA LYS A 115 14.70 31.31 -20.66
C LYS A 115 16.05 30.72 -20.31
N GLU A 116 16.14 29.40 -20.22
CA GLU A 116 17.41 28.69 -20.35
C GLU A 116 17.47 28.01 -21.71
N ASN A 117 18.38 28.51 -22.55
CA ASN A 117 18.79 27.88 -23.79
C ASN A 117 19.79 26.76 -23.47
N ILE A 118 19.38 25.51 -23.67
CA ILE A 118 20.33 24.40 -23.82
C ILE A 118 20.00 23.65 -25.11
N LYS A 119 20.84 23.85 -26.14
CA LYS A 119 20.91 22.98 -27.32
C LYS A 119 21.53 21.64 -26.90
N ALA A 120 20.81 20.52 -27.06
CA ALA A 120 21.41 19.22 -27.41
C ALA A 120 20.36 18.12 -27.72
N LYS A 121 20.55 17.49 -28.89
CA LYS A 121 20.14 16.14 -29.35
C LYS A 121 18.66 15.72 -29.26
N SER A 122 18.01 15.73 -30.42
CA SER A 122 16.83 14.95 -30.87
C SER A 122 15.98 14.24 -29.79
N LYS A 123 15.04 14.99 -29.19
CA LYS A 123 13.96 14.53 -28.28
C LYS A 123 12.70 14.02 -29.02
N LYS A 124 12.77 13.71 -30.32
CA LYS A 124 11.57 13.65 -31.18
C LYS A 124 10.59 12.47 -30.93
N ASP A 125 10.94 11.47 -30.11
CA ASP A 125 10.08 10.28 -29.92
C ASP A 125 9.65 10.00 -28.46
N LEU A 126 9.95 10.89 -27.52
CA LEU A 126 9.59 10.67 -26.11
C LEU A 126 8.17 11.18 -25.84
N ILE A 127 7.29 10.27 -25.43
CA ILE A 127 5.91 10.55 -25.05
C ILE A 127 5.84 10.60 -23.52
N THR A 128 5.00 11.49 -22.99
CA THR A 128 4.74 11.56 -21.55
C THR A 128 3.68 10.53 -21.16
N TYR A 129 4.03 9.64 -20.25
CA TYR A 129 3.11 8.71 -19.59
C TYR A 129 2.86 9.18 -18.16
N THR A 130 1.62 9.07 -17.73
CA THR A 130 1.18 9.30 -16.35
C THR A 130 0.56 8.03 -15.79
N GLY A 131 0.52 7.89 -14.49
CA GLY A 131 -0.16 6.76 -13.87
C GLY A 131 -0.18 6.85 -12.37
N THR A 132 -0.95 5.94 -11.77
CA THR A 132 -0.98 5.74 -10.33
C THR A 132 -0.59 4.30 -10.07
N LEU A 133 0.42 4.11 -9.21
CA LEU A 133 0.94 2.80 -8.83
C LEU A 133 0.17 2.27 -7.64
N TYR A 134 -0.31 1.02 -7.72
CA TYR A 134 -1.11 0.41 -6.67
C TYR A 134 -0.48 -0.87 -6.11
N ASP A 135 -0.80 -1.20 -4.86
CA ASP A 135 -0.61 -2.54 -4.30
C ASP A 135 -1.72 -3.49 -4.75
N SER A 136 -1.61 -4.77 -4.37
CA SER A 136 -2.63 -5.79 -4.69
C SER A 136 -3.99 -5.56 -4.01
N ARG A 137 -4.07 -4.61 -3.07
CA ARG A 137 -5.30 -4.21 -2.36
C ARG A 137 -5.85 -2.89 -2.88
N ASN A 138 -5.31 -2.38 -4.00
CA ASN A 138 -5.71 -1.14 -4.64
C ASN A 138 -5.41 0.12 -3.79
N ASN A 139 -4.43 0.05 -2.88
CA ASN A 139 -3.89 1.22 -2.20
C ASN A 139 -2.77 1.85 -3.03
N PRO A 140 -2.69 3.18 -3.14
CA PRO A 140 -1.59 3.85 -3.83
C PRO A 140 -0.25 3.60 -3.13
N ILE A 141 0.81 3.38 -3.90
CA ILE A 141 2.17 3.16 -3.39
C ILE A 141 2.97 4.46 -3.55
N THR A 142 3.37 5.03 -2.41
CA THR A 142 4.17 6.26 -2.33
C THR A 142 5.67 5.97 -2.39
N ASP A 143 6.47 6.94 -2.86
CA ASP A 143 7.95 6.88 -2.91
C ASP A 143 8.55 5.66 -3.64
N ALA A 144 7.80 5.05 -4.57
CA ALA A 144 8.32 3.99 -5.42
C ALA A 144 9.16 4.55 -6.56
N ASN A 145 10.29 3.90 -6.88
CA ASN A 145 11.10 4.23 -8.04
C ASN A 145 10.43 3.71 -9.32
N VAL A 146 10.31 4.56 -10.32
CA VAL A 146 9.80 4.23 -11.66
C VAL A 146 10.89 4.52 -12.68
N LYS A 147 11.40 3.48 -13.34
CA LYS A 147 12.53 3.59 -14.27
C LYS A 147 12.18 3.03 -15.64
N VAL A 148 12.61 3.71 -16.70
CA VAL A 148 12.56 3.12 -18.05
C VAL A 148 13.74 2.14 -18.22
N LYS A 149 13.44 0.87 -18.45
CA LYS A 149 14.41 -0.23 -18.59
C LYS A 149 15.51 0.13 -19.58
N ARG A 150 16.78 -0.12 -19.19
CA ARG A 150 18.00 0.19 -19.98
C ARG A 150 18.23 1.67 -20.28
N THR A 151 17.66 2.58 -19.49
CA THR A 151 17.94 4.02 -19.59
C THR A 151 18.26 4.61 -18.22
N LYS A 152 18.64 5.89 -18.21
CA LYS A 152 18.76 6.71 -16.99
C LYS A 152 17.50 7.53 -16.69
N ILE A 153 16.42 7.34 -17.45
CA ILE A 153 15.16 8.05 -17.22
C ILE A 153 14.43 7.36 -16.08
N GLU A 154 14.24 8.09 -15.00
CA GLU A 154 13.54 7.64 -13.81
C GLU A 154 12.75 8.78 -13.17
N THR A 155 11.79 8.41 -12.34
CA THR A 155 11.00 9.30 -11.48
C THR A 155 10.59 8.54 -10.22
N LYS A 156 9.88 9.20 -9.32
CA LYS A 156 9.30 8.59 -8.13
C LYS A 156 7.80 8.83 -8.08
N THR A 157 7.06 7.93 -7.43
CA THR A 157 5.66 8.19 -7.12
C THR A 157 5.54 9.23 -5.99
N ASN A 158 4.53 10.09 -6.08
CA ASN A 158 4.22 11.08 -5.04
C ASN A 158 3.41 10.45 -3.89
N PHE A 159 2.90 11.27 -2.96
CA PHE A 159 2.08 10.83 -1.83
C PHE A 159 0.71 10.24 -2.21
N ASP A 160 0.23 10.52 -3.43
CA ASP A 160 -0.99 9.92 -3.98
C ASP A 160 -0.70 8.68 -4.86
N GLY A 161 0.57 8.24 -4.90
CA GLY A 161 1.04 7.13 -5.73
C GLY A 161 1.15 7.47 -7.21
N GLU A 162 0.99 8.74 -7.58
CA GLU A 162 1.03 9.20 -8.97
C GLU A 162 2.47 9.43 -9.45
N PHE A 163 2.71 9.17 -10.73
CA PHE A 163 3.99 9.45 -11.38
C PHE A 163 3.79 10.01 -12.79
N THR A 164 4.81 10.71 -13.28
CA THR A 164 4.92 11.18 -14.65
C THR A 164 6.31 10.85 -15.19
N ILE A 165 6.38 10.17 -16.34
CA ILE A 165 7.66 9.74 -16.94
C ILE A 165 7.63 9.88 -18.46
N LYS A 166 8.78 10.22 -19.06
CA LYS A 166 8.92 10.32 -20.52
C LYS A 166 9.58 9.06 -21.08
N ALA A 167 8.93 8.39 -22.02
CA ALA A 167 9.43 7.15 -22.60
C ALA A 167 9.00 7.00 -24.06
N LYS A 168 9.69 6.13 -24.80
CA LYS A 168 9.23 5.71 -26.13
C LYS A 168 8.10 4.70 -25.97
N LYS A 169 7.15 4.71 -26.90
CA LYS A 169 6.12 3.65 -27.01
C LYS A 169 6.80 2.27 -27.10
N GLY A 170 6.23 1.28 -26.42
CA GLY A 170 6.78 -0.08 -26.35
C GLY A 170 7.93 -0.25 -25.36
N ALA A 171 8.44 0.82 -24.73
CA ALA A 171 9.42 0.70 -23.66
C ALA A 171 8.81 0.02 -22.42
N VAL A 172 9.67 -0.55 -21.58
CA VAL A 172 9.26 -1.22 -20.35
C VAL A 172 9.62 -0.33 -19.17
N LEU A 173 8.64 -0.05 -18.31
CA LEU A 173 8.86 0.54 -16.99
C LEU A 173 9.18 -0.56 -15.99
N ILE A 174 10.09 -0.26 -15.07
CA ILE A 174 10.42 -1.07 -13.91
C ILE A 174 9.99 -0.27 -12.68
N PHE A 175 9.14 -0.87 -11.85
CA PHE A 175 8.70 -0.33 -10.57
C PHE A 175 9.43 -1.04 -9.44
N GLN A 176 10.05 -0.28 -8.54
CA GLN A 176 10.81 -0.79 -7.41
C GLN A 176 10.42 -0.07 -6.13
N HIS A 177 10.28 -0.82 -5.05
CA HIS A 177 9.97 -0.34 -3.71
C HIS A 177 10.49 -1.38 -2.70
N GLU A 178 10.84 -0.95 -1.49
CA GLU A 178 11.44 -1.83 -0.47
C GLU A 178 10.48 -2.95 -0.03
N ASP A 179 9.21 -2.62 0.13
CA ASP A 179 8.17 -3.56 0.58
C ASP A 179 7.53 -4.43 -0.52
N PHE A 180 7.84 -4.23 -1.81
CA PHE A 180 7.14 -4.89 -2.91
C PHE A 180 8.08 -5.60 -3.87
N SER A 181 7.54 -6.61 -4.55
CA SER A 181 8.28 -7.29 -5.61
C SER A 181 8.43 -6.38 -6.83
N THR A 182 9.64 -6.30 -7.39
CA THR A 182 9.90 -5.53 -8.62
C THR A 182 8.94 -5.93 -9.72
N THR A 183 8.31 -4.94 -10.37
CA THR A 183 7.28 -5.16 -11.38
C THR A 183 7.69 -4.51 -12.70
N GLU A 184 7.59 -5.25 -13.79
CA GLU A 184 7.78 -4.73 -15.14
C GLU A 184 6.43 -4.43 -15.81
N PHE A 185 6.33 -3.30 -16.51
CA PHE A 185 5.13 -2.87 -17.21
C PHE A 185 5.49 -2.38 -18.62
N LYS A 186 4.93 -2.99 -19.65
CA LYS A 186 5.16 -2.58 -21.03
C LYS A 186 4.24 -1.41 -21.40
N LEU A 187 4.81 -0.34 -21.92
CA LEU A 187 4.08 0.83 -22.36
C LEU A 187 3.43 0.59 -23.72
N GLU A 188 2.13 0.83 -23.79
CA GLU A 188 1.34 0.70 -25.00
C GLU A 188 0.88 2.08 -25.51
N ASN A 189 -0.33 2.16 -26.07
CA ASN A 189 -0.91 3.40 -26.57
C ASN A 189 -1.46 4.28 -25.44
N ASP A 190 -1.93 3.67 -24.35
CA ASP A 190 -2.55 4.38 -23.25
C ASP A 190 -1.51 5.20 -22.48
N LEU A 191 -1.72 6.51 -22.47
CA LEU A 191 -0.82 7.45 -21.80
C LEU A 191 -1.05 7.51 -20.29
N LYS A 192 -2.23 7.12 -19.82
CA LYS A 192 -2.58 7.01 -18.40
C LYS A 192 -2.68 5.54 -18.01
N ILE A 193 -1.74 5.07 -17.20
CA ILE A 193 -1.61 3.66 -16.84
C ILE A 193 -1.88 3.41 -15.35
N LYS A 194 -2.22 2.17 -15.02
CA LYS A 194 -2.50 1.72 -13.64
C LYS A 194 -1.72 0.43 -13.30
N PRO A 195 -0.39 0.52 -13.17
CA PRO A 195 0.44 -0.61 -12.78
C PRO A 195 0.12 -1.08 -11.34
N ILE A 196 0.19 -2.40 -11.11
CA ILE A 196 -0.01 -3.01 -9.79
C ILE A 196 1.26 -3.77 -9.40
N MET A 197 1.85 -3.44 -8.26
CA MET A 197 2.96 -4.20 -7.69
C MET A 197 2.44 -5.37 -6.85
N LYS A 198 3.14 -6.51 -6.95
CA LYS A 198 2.86 -7.68 -6.11
C LYS A 198 3.55 -7.52 -4.77
N ASN A 199 2.87 -7.90 -3.68
CA ASN A 199 3.44 -7.90 -2.34
C ASN A 199 4.66 -8.82 -2.27
N TYR A 200 5.65 -8.42 -1.49
CA TYR A 200 6.70 -9.33 -1.06
C TYR A 200 6.21 -10.10 0.17
N TYR A 201 6.48 -11.42 0.20
CA TYR A 201 6.03 -12.30 1.27
C TYR A 201 7.21 -12.69 2.15
N PHE A 202 7.02 -12.67 3.46
CA PHE A 202 7.96 -13.20 4.43
C PHE A 202 7.37 -14.44 5.08
N ILE A 203 8.18 -15.49 5.17
CA ILE A 203 7.84 -16.69 5.94
C ILE A 203 8.77 -16.73 7.14
N GLY A 204 8.29 -17.12 8.31
CA GLY A 204 9.16 -17.36 9.45
C GLY A 204 8.44 -17.32 10.79
N GLU A 205 9.22 -17.55 11.83
CA GLU A 205 8.75 -17.47 13.20
C GLU A 205 8.55 -16.02 13.62
N VAL A 206 7.38 -15.78 14.22
CA VAL A 206 6.95 -14.48 14.70
C VAL A 206 7.55 -14.21 16.07
N VAL A 207 8.08 -13.00 16.25
CA VAL A 207 8.41 -12.43 17.55
C VAL A 207 7.61 -11.15 17.75
N THR A 208 7.06 -10.96 18.95
CA THR A 208 6.44 -9.69 19.32
C THR A 208 7.38 -8.81 20.13
N VAL A 209 7.50 -7.55 19.75
CA VAL A 209 8.15 -6.52 20.56
C VAL A 209 7.06 -5.64 21.16
N LYS A 210 7.02 -5.54 22.49
CA LYS A 210 6.21 -4.54 23.19
C LYS A 210 6.93 -3.21 23.04
N THR A 211 6.24 -2.19 22.54
CA THR A 211 6.75 -0.82 22.53
C THR A 211 5.99 -0.01 23.53
N GLU A 212 6.69 0.57 24.50
CA GLU A 212 6.14 1.61 25.37
C GLU A 212 6.06 2.91 24.57
N ASP A 213 4.98 3.67 24.79
CA ASP A 213 4.81 4.99 24.18
C ASP A 213 5.78 5.94 24.91
N ASP A 214 6.85 6.38 24.25
CA ASP A 214 7.65 7.56 24.66
C ASP A 214 6.88 8.85 24.38
#